data_AF-A0AA42Y201-F1
#
_entry.id   AF-A0AA42Y201-F1
#
_cell.length_a   1.000
_cell.length_b   1.000
_cell.length_c   1.000
_cell.angle_alpha   90.00
_cell.angle_beta   90.00
_cell.angle_gamma   90.00
#
_symmetry.space_group_name_H-M   'P 1'
#
loop_
_entity.id
_entity.type
_entity.pdbx_description
1 polymer ?
#
loop_
_entity_poly.entity_id
_entity_poly.type
_entity_poly.pdbx_seq_one_letter_code
_entity_poly.pdbx_strand_id
1 'polypeptide(L)'
;MLRPIWITAVCTASVLVAPTRAQETPPATQPDPAPLFASPDLLEITIEAPLKSLLRDRDEDKESYDGTLRYFLSDGSPVTLDVSLRTRGRFRMKPSTCNFPPLRLNFKKSQAAETVFAGQDRLKLVTHCQDRRDEYEQYVLQEYLVYRTYNLLTDLSFRVRLARITYIDAERSRDPLVKYGFLIEDETAMATRNGWEVLEVRQVLPAQTKQDQLVLFEVFQFMMGNSDWDPFLTEPGSGACCHNAVIIGSMADSAIPVPYDFDWSGVISARYATPDPMLGIRNVRERRFWGICRPRAELDSIFPLFHEKREAIYELHRLQQGLDPKRLERTLEYYDEFYEIIGDPGKVRNDMERRCRQT
;
A
#
# COMPACT_ATOMS: atom_id res chain seq x y z
N MET A 1 51.54 70.24 37.02
CA MET A 1 50.17 69.71 37.01
C MET A 1 49.83 69.27 35.60
N LEU A 2 49.72 67.96 35.35
CA LEU A 2 49.06 67.36 34.17
C LEU A 2 48.80 65.88 34.52
N ARG A 3 47.55 65.45 34.30
CA ARG A 3 46.91 64.24 34.83
C ARG A 3 47.31 62.97 34.07
N PRO A 4 47.33 61.78 34.72
CA PRO A 4 47.50 60.52 34.02
C PRO A 4 46.21 60.12 33.28
N ILE A 5 46.36 59.70 32.03
CA ILE A 5 45.30 59.17 31.17
C ILE A 5 45.14 57.68 31.48
N TRP A 6 43.96 57.27 31.91
CA TRP A 6 43.59 55.87 32.07
C TRP A 6 42.94 55.38 30.77
N ILE A 7 43.57 54.43 30.10
CA ILE A 7 42.99 53.71 28.96
C ILE A 7 42.21 52.53 29.53
N THR A 8 40.88 52.60 29.47
CA THR A 8 39.99 51.48 29.75
C THR A 8 40.00 50.52 28.57
N ALA A 9 40.61 49.34 28.74
CA ALA A 9 40.50 48.25 27.79
C ALA A 9 39.10 47.62 27.88
N VAL A 10 38.30 47.74 26.81
CA VAL A 10 37.02 47.04 26.67
C VAL A 10 37.33 45.64 26.14
N CYS A 11 37.25 44.63 27.02
CA CYS A 11 37.26 43.23 26.63
C CYS A 11 35.89 42.86 26.05
N THR A 12 35.76 42.79 24.72
CA THR A 12 34.62 42.12 24.08
C THR A 12 34.85 40.62 24.15
N ALA A 13 34.16 39.95 25.08
CA ALA A 13 34.11 38.50 25.13
C ALA A 13 33.22 37.98 23.99
N SER A 14 33.82 37.49 22.91
CA SER A 14 33.11 36.76 21.86
C SER A 14 32.68 35.40 22.38
N VAL A 15 31.39 35.24 22.69
CA VAL A 15 30.80 33.94 23.00
C VAL A 15 30.67 33.16 21.69
N LEU A 16 31.57 32.21 21.47
CA LEU A 16 31.44 31.20 20.42
C LEU A 16 30.32 30.23 20.83
N VAL A 17 29.13 30.40 20.25
CA VAL A 17 28.05 29.40 20.33
C VAL A 17 28.43 28.27 19.38
N ALA A 18 28.91 27.15 19.91
CA ALA A 18 29.08 25.94 19.13
C ALA A 18 27.68 25.43 18.71
N PRO A 19 27.47 25.04 17.44
CA PRO A 19 26.22 24.42 17.04
C PRO A 19 26.05 23.10 17.81
N THR A 20 24.98 23.01 18.60
CA THR A 20 24.53 21.76 19.18
C THR A 20 24.13 20.84 18.03
N ARG A 21 25.00 19.86 17.73
CA ARG A 21 24.65 18.73 16.86
C ARG A 21 23.46 18.04 17.51
N ALA A 22 22.30 18.13 16.87
CA ALA A 22 21.14 17.33 17.25
C ALA A 22 21.61 15.87 17.28
N GLN A 23 21.47 15.22 18.44
CA GLN A 23 21.67 13.78 18.53
C GLN A 23 20.53 13.16 17.74
N GLU A 24 20.84 12.65 16.54
CA GLU A 24 19.96 11.73 15.84
C GLU A 24 19.75 10.52 16.75
N THR A 25 18.53 10.37 17.26
CA THR A 25 18.10 9.17 17.97
C THR A 25 18.35 7.98 17.03
N PRO A 26 19.08 6.93 17.47
CA PRO A 26 19.22 5.72 16.65
C PRO A 26 17.82 5.22 16.27
N PRO A 27 17.58 4.81 15.01
CA PRO A 27 16.29 4.25 14.64
C PRO A 27 16.00 3.08 15.59
N ALA A 28 14.84 3.14 16.26
CA ALA A 28 14.39 2.04 17.10
C ALA A 28 14.43 0.76 16.25
N THR A 29 15.08 -0.28 16.77
CA THR A 29 15.11 -1.60 16.12
C THR A 29 13.66 -2.01 15.85
N GLN A 30 13.30 -2.05 14.57
CA GLN A 30 11.95 -2.43 14.15
C GLN A 30 11.66 -3.83 14.68
N PRO A 31 10.46 -4.10 15.23
CA PRO A 31 10.11 -5.45 15.65
C PRO A 31 10.15 -6.40 14.44
N ASP A 32 10.56 -7.64 14.70
CA ASP A 32 10.60 -8.66 13.67
C ASP A 32 9.24 -8.78 12.95
N PRO A 33 9.22 -8.99 11.63
CA PRO A 33 7.99 -9.19 10.89
C PRO A 33 7.17 -10.33 11.49
N ALA A 34 5.85 -10.12 11.57
CA ALA A 34 4.93 -11.21 11.90
C ALA A 34 5.19 -12.39 10.95
N PRO A 35 5.13 -13.65 11.42
CA PRO A 35 5.57 -14.82 10.64
C PRO A 35 4.95 -14.89 9.23
N LEU A 36 3.69 -14.49 9.10
CA LEU A 36 2.99 -14.44 7.82
C LEU A 36 3.71 -13.57 6.80
N PHE A 37 4.23 -12.41 7.19
CA PHE A 37 4.80 -11.41 6.29
C PHE A 37 6.33 -11.41 6.31
N ALA A 38 6.96 -12.32 7.06
CA ALA A 38 8.41 -12.45 7.15
C ALA A 38 9.05 -13.10 5.91
N SER A 39 8.28 -13.85 5.13
CA SER A 39 8.75 -14.50 3.89
C SER A 39 7.94 -14.03 2.68
N PRO A 40 8.60 -13.76 1.54
CA PRO A 40 7.95 -13.48 0.26
C PRO A 40 7.47 -14.75 -0.46
N ASP A 41 7.76 -15.94 0.07
CA ASP A 41 7.47 -17.21 -0.59
C ASP A 41 5.96 -17.43 -0.75
N LEU A 42 5.59 -18.00 -1.90
CA LEU A 42 4.22 -18.32 -2.25
C LEU A 42 3.59 -19.19 -1.15
N LEU A 43 2.49 -18.70 -0.58
CA LEU A 43 1.73 -19.44 0.41
C LEU A 43 0.69 -20.32 -0.28
N GLU A 44 0.86 -21.64 -0.24
CA GLU A 44 -0.12 -22.57 -0.77
C GLU A 44 -1.15 -22.93 0.31
N ILE A 45 -2.40 -22.53 0.10
CA ILE A 45 -3.49 -22.75 1.06
C ILE A 45 -4.72 -23.35 0.38
N THR A 46 -5.49 -24.12 1.14
CA THR A 46 -6.84 -24.54 0.80
C THR A 46 -7.83 -23.82 1.71
N ILE A 47 -8.86 -23.21 1.13
CA ILE A 47 -9.98 -22.62 1.84
C ILE A 47 -11.23 -23.41 1.51
N GLU A 48 -11.87 -23.97 2.53
CA GLU A 48 -13.15 -24.69 2.40
C GLU A 48 -14.22 -23.99 3.23
N ALA A 49 -15.31 -23.60 2.58
CA ALA A 49 -16.40 -22.84 3.19
C ALA A 49 -17.69 -23.01 2.35
N PRO A 50 -18.87 -22.60 2.83
CA PRO A 50 -20.09 -22.52 2.01
C PRO A 50 -19.98 -21.36 0.99
N LEU A 51 -19.15 -21.54 -0.04
CA LEU A 51 -18.75 -20.48 -0.96
C LEU A 51 -19.93 -19.95 -1.78
N LYS A 52 -20.89 -20.80 -2.14
CA LYS A 52 -22.06 -20.34 -2.90
C LYS A 52 -22.85 -19.31 -2.09
N SER A 53 -23.08 -19.57 -0.80
CA SER A 53 -23.80 -18.65 0.08
C SER A 53 -22.94 -17.43 0.42
N LEU A 54 -21.69 -17.63 0.84
CA LEU A 54 -20.73 -16.56 1.14
C LEU A 54 -20.59 -15.54 -0.01
N LEU A 55 -20.37 -16.00 -1.26
CA LEU A 55 -20.13 -15.10 -2.40
C LEU A 55 -21.39 -14.38 -2.89
N ARG A 56 -22.58 -14.82 -2.46
CA ARG A 56 -23.87 -14.16 -2.72
C ARG A 56 -24.22 -13.14 -1.65
N ASP A 57 -23.75 -13.36 -0.43
CA ASP A 57 -23.95 -12.44 0.68
C ASP A 57 -23.09 -11.18 0.49
N ARG A 58 -23.77 -10.12 0.03
CA ARG A 58 -23.16 -8.86 -0.39
C ARG A 58 -23.85 -7.65 0.22
N ASP A 59 -24.76 -7.89 1.15
CA ASP A 59 -25.54 -6.87 1.83
C ASP A 59 -24.68 -6.16 2.89
N GLU A 60 -25.19 -5.04 3.41
CA GLU A 60 -24.47 -4.23 4.40
C GLU A 60 -24.33 -4.98 5.75
N ASP A 61 -25.33 -5.78 6.10
CA ASP A 61 -25.48 -6.59 7.30
C ASP A 61 -25.09 -8.06 7.10
N LYS A 62 -24.14 -8.32 6.19
CA LYS A 62 -23.62 -9.66 5.87
C LYS A 62 -23.12 -10.47 7.08
N GLU A 63 -23.42 -11.76 7.02
CA GLU A 63 -23.09 -12.72 8.06
C GLU A 63 -21.62 -13.18 8.00
N SER A 64 -21.19 -13.82 9.08
CA SER A 64 -19.93 -14.57 9.15
C SER A 64 -20.18 -16.01 8.73
N TYR A 65 -19.44 -16.50 7.75
CA TYR A 65 -19.52 -17.91 7.32
C TYR A 65 -18.34 -18.68 7.88
N ASP A 66 -18.62 -19.79 8.56
CA ASP A 66 -17.56 -20.66 9.06
C ASP A 66 -16.92 -21.47 7.93
N GLY A 67 -15.62 -21.68 8.04
CA GLY A 67 -14.85 -22.48 7.12
C GLY A 67 -13.52 -22.92 7.72
N THR A 68 -12.70 -23.57 6.91
CA THR A 68 -11.36 -24.01 7.28
C THR A 68 -10.32 -23.47 6.31
N LEU A 69 -9.16 -23.12 6.85
CA LEU A 69 -7.95 -22.82 6.11
C LEU A 69 -6.93 -23.90 6.40
N ARG A 70 -6.42 -24.55 5.35
CA ARG A 70 -5.46 -25.66 5.44
C ARG A 70 -4.19 -25.34 4.66
N TYR A 71 -3.04 -25.68 5.22
CA TYR A 71 -1.75 -25.56 4.54
C TYR A 71 -0.73 -26.53 5.15
N PHE A 72 0.47 -26.60 4.58
CA PHE A 72 1.55 -27.44 5.08
C PHE A 72 2.71 -26.58 5.61
N LEU A 73 3.29 -27.00 6.73
CA LEU A 73 4.57 -26.48 7.22
C LEU A 73 5.71 -26.98 6.33
N SER A 74 6.91 -26.40 6.51
CA SER A 74 8.10 -26.76 5.75
C SER A 74 8.55 -28.22 5.93
N ASP A 75 8.17 -28.86 7.05
CA ASP A 75 8.39 -30.28 7.34
C ASP A 75 7.32 -31.19 6.74
N GLY A 76 6.31 -30.64 6.04
CA GLY A 76 5.18 -31.36 5.48
C GLY A 76 4.04 -31.63 6.46
N SER A 77 4.11 -31.14 7.69
CA SER A 77 3.03 -31.29 8.68
C SER A 77 1.82 -30.45 8.27
N PRO A 78 0.59 -31.02 8.25
CA PRO A 78 -0.60 -30.28 7.90
C PRO A 78 -1.04 -29.39 9.07
N VAL A 79 -1.46 -28.16 8.75
CA VAL A 79 -2.10 -27.22 9.67
C VAL A 79 -3.51 -26.97 9.18
N THR A 80 -4.48 -27.04 10.10
CA THR A 80 -5.88 -26.69 9.84
C THR A 80 -6.33 -25.66 10.85
N LEU A 81 -6.85 -24.54 10.36
CA LEU A 81 -7.37 -23.43 11.15
C LEU A 81 -8.86 -23.27 10.86
N ASP A 82 -9.68 -23.17 11.90
CA ASP A 82 -11.03 -22.68 11.75
C ASP A 82 -10.96 -21.19 11.46
N VAL A 83 -11.64 -20.76 10.40
CA VAL A 83 -11.70 -19.36 10.00
C VAL A 83 -13.14 -18.96 9.77
N SER A 84 -13.46 -17.71 10.08
CA SER A 84 -14.71 -17.10 9.64
C SER A 84 -14.44 -16.20 8.44
N LEU A 85 -15.30 -16.28 7.43
CA LEU A 85 -15.15 -15.58 6.16
C LEU A 85 -16.31 -14.62 5.96
N ARG A 86 -16.00 -13.43 5.42
CA ARG A 86 -17.00 -12.47 4.92
C ARG A 86 -16.54 -11.84 3.62
N THR A 87 -17.47 -11.46 2.77
CA THR A 87 -17.16 -10.63 1.60
C THR A 87 -16.75 -9.21 2.03
N ARG A 88 -15.84 -8.55 1.31
CA ARG A 88 -15.38 -7.18 1.65
C ARG A 88 -15.14 -6.31 0.43
N GLY A 89 -15.20 -5.00 0.65
CA GLY A 89 -14.93 -3.97 -0.34
C GLY A 89 -16.18 -3.20 -0.75
N ARG A 90 -16.04 -2.36 -1.77
CA ARG A 90 -17.13 -1.51 -2.32
C ARG A 90 -17.40 -1.86 -3.78
N PHE A 91 -16.57 -1.39 -4.70
CA PHE A 91 -16.80 -1.55 -6.14
C PHE A 91 -16.88 -3.03 -6.58
N ARG A 92 -15.93 -3.85 -6.13
CA ARG A 92 -15.86 -5.29 -6.39
C ARG A 92 -16.97 -6.12 -5.71
N MET A 93 -17.82 -5.50 -4.89
CA MET A 93 -19.03 -6.15 -4.36
C MET A 93 -20.16 -6.21 -5.39
N LYS A 94 -20.12 -5.43 -6.47
CA LYS A 94 -21.16 -5.48 -7.51
C LYS A 94 -21.07 -6.80 -8.29
N PRO A 95 -22.15 -7.61 -8.38
CA PRO A 95 -22.12 -8.89 -9.13
C PRO A 95 -21.78 -8.75 -10.61
N SER A 96 -22.11 -7.61 -11.21
CA SER A 96 -21.73 -7.27 -12.59
C SER A 96 -20.23 -7.02 -12.77
N THR A 97 -19.51 -6.74 -11.68
CA THR A 97 -18.07 -6.45 -11.68
C THR A 97 -17.26 -7.69 -11.31
N CYS A 98 -17.59 -8.35 -10.19
CA CYS A 98 -16.91 -9.56 -9.72
C CYS A 98 -17.92 -10.64 -9.36
N ASN A 99 -17.73 -11.85 -9.89
CA ASN A 99 -18.45 -13.02 -9.41
C ASN A 99 -17.82 -13.61 -8.13
N PHE A 100 -16.55 -13.29 -7.86
CA PHE A 100 -15.81 -13.68 -6.67
C PHE A 100 -15.24 -12.45 -5.95
N PRO A 101 -15.98 -11.81 -5.03
CA PRO A 101 -15.51 -10.59 -4.36
C PRO A 101 -14.29 -10.86 -3.47
N PRO A 102 -13.54 -9.83 -3.07
CA PRO A 102 -12.52 -9.95 -2.05
C PRO A 102 -13.12 -10.46 -0.73
N LEU A 103 -12.32 -11.17 0.05
CA LEU A 103 -12.75 -11.77 1.31
C LEU A 103 -12.01 -11.15 2.49
N ARG A 104 -12.61 -11.22 3.67
CA ARG A 104 -11.96 -11.02 4.96
C ARG A 104 -11.97 -12.35 5.68
N LEU A 105 -10.81 -12.73 6.21
CA LEU A 105 -10.62 -13.94 7.01
C LEU A 105 -10.42 -13.54 8.47
N ASN A 106 -11.13 -14.19 9.38
CA ASN A 106 -11.00 -14.02 10.81
C ASN A 106 -10.50 -15.32 11.44
N PHE A 107 -9.44 -15.25 12.23
CA PHE A 107 -8.74 -16.40 12.81
C PHE A 107 -9.01 -16.49 14.31
N LYS A 108 -9.14 -17.73 14.81
CA LYS A 108 -9.14 -17.98 16.25
C LYS A 108 -7.72 -17.84 16.78
N LYS A 109 -7.47 -16.87 17.65
CA LYS A 109 -6.13 -16.60 18.24
C LYS A 109 -5.48 -17.84 18.85
N SER A 110 -6.26 -18.71 19.48
CA SER A 110 -5.78 -19.96 20.08
C SER A 110 -5.24 -20.97 19.07
N GLN A 111 -5.78 -21.01 17.85
CA GLN A 111 -5.30 -21.90 16.79
C GLN A 111 -4.14 -21.29 16.00
N ALA A 112 -4.07 -19.96 15.91
CA ALA A 112 -3.07 -19.27 15.12
C ALA A 112 -1.68 -19.17 15.78
N ALA A 113 -1.60 -19.27 17.12
CA ALA A 113 -0.40 -18.93 17.90
C ALA A 113 0.90 -19.65 17.48
N GLU A 114 0.82 -20.93 17.09
CA GLU A 114 1.98 -21.75 16.70
C GLU A 114 2.06 -21.97 15.18
N THR A 115 1.51 -21.03 14.40
CA THR A 115 1.37 -21.16 12.95
C THR A 115 1.97 -19.96 12.22
N VAL A 116 2.02 -20.01 10.90
CA VAL A 116 2.42 -18.86 10.08
C VAL A 116 1.47 -17.67 10.28
N PHE A 117 0.25 -17.90 10.79
CA PHE A 117 -0.75 -16.88 11.10
C PHE A 117 -0.65 -16.36 12.54
N ALA A 118 0.42 -16.65 13.27
CA ALA A 118 0.60 -16.12 14.63
C ALA A 118 0.47 -14.58 14.66
N GLY A 119 -0.26 -14.08 15.65
CA GLY A 119 -0.57 -12.66 15.81
C GLY A 119 -1.63 -12.12 14.85
N GLN A 120 -2.16 -12.92 13.93
CA GLN A 120 -3.20 -12.49 13.00
C GLN A 120 -4.59 -12.73 13.60
N ASP A 121 -5.45 -11.70 13.55
CA ASP A 121 -6.85 -11.77 13.99
C ASP A 121 -7.78 -11.69 12.78
N ARG A 122 -7.64 -10.61 11.99
CA ARG A 122 -8.37 -10.37 10.76
C ARG A 122 -7.40 -10.06 9.63
N LEU A 123 -7.60 -10.67 8.47
CA LEU A 123 -6.81 -10.39 7.27
C LEU A 123 -7.71 -10.06 6.09
N LYS A 124 -7.30 -9.04 5.32
CA LYS A 124 -7.88 -8.75 4.01
C LYS A 124 -7.25 -9.73 3.02
N LEU A 125 -8.09 -10.45 2.28
CA LEU A 125 -7.70 -11.32 1.18
C LEU A 125 -8.18 -10.71 -0.14
N VAL A 126 -7.22 -10.30 -0.97
CA VAL A 126 -7.50 -9.89 -2.35
C VAL A 126 -7.66 -11.16 -3.19
N THR A 127 -8.74 -11.23 -3.96
CA THR A 127 -9.13 -12.39 -4.75
C THR A 127 -9.17 -12.04 -6.25
N HIS A 128 -9.28 -13.07 -7.09
CA HIS A 128 -9.22 -12.96 -8.55
C HIS A 128 -10.44 -12.33 -9.20
N CYS A 129 -11.50 -11.96 -8.48
CA CYS A 129 -12.71 -11.26 -9.00
C CYS A 129 -13.57 -12.02 -10.04
N GLN A 130 -12.99 -12.59 -11.11
CA GLN A 130 -13.67 -13.28 -12.21
C GLN A 130 -13.10 -14.68 -12.47
N ASP A 131 -13.86 -15.73 -12.16
CA ASP A 131 -13.41 -17.12 -12.28
C ASP A 131 -12.99 -17.53 -13.71
N ARG A 132 -13.70 -17.02 -14.72
CA ARG A 132 -13.62 -17.49 -16.12
C ARG A 132 -12.75 -16.60 -17.01
N ARG A 133 -11.94 -15.72 -16.41
CA ARG A 133 -11.10 -14.77 -17.14
C ARG A 133 -9.72 -14.70 -16.50
N ASP A 134 -8.77 -15.42 -17.09
CA ASP A 134 -7.41 -15.54 -16.55
C ASP A 134 -6.68 -14.17 -16.44
N GLU A 135 -7.10 -13.18 -17.25
CA GLU A 135 -6.59 -11.81 -17.15
C GLU A 135 -6.75 -11.19 -15.76
N TYR A 136 -7.72 -11.65 -14.95
CA TYR A 136 -7.93 -11.11 -13.62
C TYR A 136 -6.96 -11.66 -12.57
N GLU A 137 -6.43 -12.88 -12.73
CA GLU A 137 -5.32 -13.35 -11.89
C GLU A 137 -4.07 -12.51 -12.13
N GLN A 138 -3.89 -12.02 -13.36
CA GLN A 138 -2.79 -11.12 -13.67
C GLN A 138 -2.95 -9.75 -12.99
N TYR A 139 -4.18 -9.25 -12.84
CA TYR A 139 -4.42 -8.03 -12.05
C TYR A 139 -4.04 -8.24 -10.58
N VAL A 140 -4.33 -9.40 -10.00
CA VAL A 140 -3.94 -9.74 -8.62
C VAL A 140 -2.42 -9.74 -8.48
N LEU A 141 -1.69 -10.37 -9.41
CA LEU A 141 -0.23 -10.39 -9.40
C LEU A 141 0.36 -8.98 -9.54
N GLN A 142 -0.17 -8.17 -10.47
CA GLN A 142 0.30 -6.79 -10.63
C GLN A 142 -0.01 -5.95 -9.38
N GLU A 143 -1.20 -6.05 -8.80
CA GLU A 143 -1.56 -5.34 -7.56
C GLU A 143 -0.64 -5.73 -6.39
N TYR A 144 -0.38 -7.03 -6.21
CA TYR A 144 0.60 -7.53 -5.25
C TYR A 144 1.98 -6.90 -5.45
N LEU A 145 2.46 -6.84 -6.69
CA LEU A 145 3.76 -6.24 -7.01
C LEU A 145 3.80 -4.72 -6.77
N VAL A 146 2.67 -4.01 -6.90
CA VAL A 146 2.58 -2.59 -6.52
C VAL A 146 2.84 -2.41 -5.02
N TYR A 147 2.22 -3.22 -4.16
CA TYR A 147 2.52 -3.20 -2.72
C TYR A 147 4.00 -3.52 -2.45
N ARG A 148 4.54 -4.56 -3.09
CA ARG A 148 5.95 -4.96 -2.94
C ARG A 148 6.92 -3.89 -3.43
N THR A 149 6.55 -3.13 -4.47
CA THR A 149 7.32 -1.98 -4.96
C THR A 149 7.37 -0.88 -3.92
N TYR A 150 6.25 -0.56 -3.27
CA TYR A 150 6.23 0.43 -2.20
C TYR A 150 7.07 -0.02 -0.98
N ASN A 151 7.10 -1.32 -0.66
CA ASN A 151 7.98 -1.86 0.39
C ASN A 151 9.47 -1.62 0.12
N LEU A 152 9.90 -1.51 -1.16
CA LEU A 152 11.29 -1.18 -1.49
C LEU A 152 11.63 0.30 -1.25
N LEU A 153 10.62 1.16 -1.18
CA LEU A 153 10.79 2.61 -1.01
C LEU A 153 10.73 3.03 0.47
N THR A 154 9.93 2.34 1.29
CA THR A 154 9.73 2.69 2.70
C THR A 154 9.14 1.55 3.54
N ASP A 155 9.50 1.50 4.82
CA ASP A 155 8.89 0.61 5.82
C ASP A 155 7.47 1.05 6.24
N LEU A 156 7.13 2.33 6.00
CA LEU A 156 5.81 2.94 6.19
C LEU A 156 4.84 2.49 5.08
N SER A 157 4.67 1.18 4.96
CA SER A 157 3.99 0.50 3.87
C SER A 157 3.25 -0.73 4.39
N PHE A 158 2.23 -1.22 3.68
CA PHE A 158 1.63 -2.51 4.02
C PHE A 158 2.53 -3.66 3.56
N ARG A 159 2.79 -4.64 4.44
CA ARG A 159 3.35 -5.91 4.00
C ARG A 159 2.27 -6.79 3.36
N VAL A 160 2.66 -7.60 2.39
CA VAL A 160 1.76 -8.48 1.64
C VAL A 160 2.38 -9.85 1.40
N ARG A 161 1.54 -10.90 1.37
CA ARG A 161 1.98 -12.25 1.00
C ARG A 161 1.09 -12.86 -0.08
N LEU A 162 1.72 -13.23 -1.20
CA LEU A 162 1.07 -13.90 -2.30
C LEU A 162 0.69 -15.33 -1.89
N ALA A 163 -0.48 -15.78 -2.31
CA ALA A 163 -0.99 -17.10 -2.04
C ALA A 163 -1.53 -17.76 -3.32
N ARG A 164 -1.32 -19.07 -3.42
CA ARG A 164 -2.03 -19.94 -4.36
C ARG A 164 -3.13 -20.64 -3.58
N ILE A 165 -4.38 -20.32 -3.90
CA ILE A 165 -5.52 -20.66 -3.07
C ILE A 165 -6.39 -21.68 -3.79
N THR A 166 -6.58 -22.83 -3.17
CA THR A 166 -7.56 -23.84 -3.58
C THR A 166 -8.87 -23.60 -2.83
N TYR A 167 -9.91 -23.19 -3.54
CA TYR A 167 -11.24 -22.94 -2.98
C TYR A 167 -12.14 -24.17 -3.15
N ILE A 168 -12.69 -24.66 -2.05
CA ILE A 168 -13.64 -25.78 -2.01
C ILE A 168 -14.98 -25.27 -1.49
N ASP A 169 -16.04 -25.48 -2.28
CA ASP A 169 -17.41 -25.10 -1.91
C ASP A 169 -18.07 -26.25 -1.13
N ALA A 170 -18.19 -26.11 0.20
CA ALA A 170 -18.77 -27.12 1.06
C ALA A 170 -20.27 -27.40 0.76
N GLU A 171 -20.95 -26.49 0.05
CA GLU A 171 -22.37 -26.65 -0.31
C GLU A 171 -22.57 -27.40 -1.63
N ARG A 172 -21.49 -27.67 -2.38
CA ARG A 172 -21.57 -28.22 -3.73
C ARG A 172 -20.42 -29.16 -4.03
N SER A 173 -20.74 -30.32 -4.60
CA SER A 173 -19.74 -31.16 -5.26
C SER A 173 -19.38 -30.53 -6.61
N ARG A 174 -18.34 -29.69 -6.63
CA ARG A 174 -17.70 -29.11 -7.81
C ARG A 174 -16.19 -29.25 -7.69
N ASP A 175 -15.52 -29.22 -8.83
CA ASP A 175 -14.06 -29.18 -8.85
C ASP A 175 -13.55 -27.95 -8.07
N PRO A 176 -12.50 -28.10 -7.25
CA PRO A 176 -11.89 -26.98 -6.55
C PRO A 176 -11.42 -25.90 -7.53
N LEU A 177 -11.62 -24.64 -7.16
CA LEU A 177 -11.14 -23.50 -7.93
C LEU A 177 -9.77 -23.08 -7.41
N VAL A 178 -8.73 -23.16 -8.23
CA VAL A 178 -7.38 -22.75 -7.83
C VAL A 178 -7.02 -21.41 -8.46
N LYS A 179 -6.81 -20.38 -7.64
CA LYS A 179 -6.55 -19.01 -8.09
C LYS A 179 -5.47 -18.32 -7.26
N TYR A 180 -4.81 -17.33 -7.84
CA TYR A 180 -3.95 -16.43 -7.07
C TYR A 180 -4.79 -15.46 -6.22
N GLY A 181 -4.29 -15.19 -5.03
CA GLY A 181 -4.77 -14.13 -4.13
C GLY A 181 -3.60 -13.62 -3.30
N PHE A 182 -3.80 -12.57 -2.51
CA PHE A 182 -2.78 -12.18 -1.54
C PHE A 182 -3.40 -11.60 -0.27
N LEU A 183 -2.70 -11.83 0.83
CA LEU A 183 -3.03 -11.33 2.15
C LEU A 183 -2.32 -10.00 2.38
N ILE A 184 -3.00 -9.07 3.04
CA ILE A 184 -2.45 -7.76 3.37
C ILE A 184 -2.40 -7.59 4.89
N GLU A 185 -1.30 -7.04 5.38
CA GLU A 185 -1.07 -6.70 6.78
C GLU A 185 -2.23 -5.83 7.33
N ASP A 186 -2.63 -6.08 8.58
CA ASP A 186 -3.65 -5.26 9.25
C ASP A 186 -3.10 -3.85 9.50
N GLU A 187 -3.93 -2.83 9.29
CA GLU A 187 -3.53 -1.43 9.42
C GLU A 187 -3.00 -1.06 10.81
N THR A 188 -3.56 -1.64 11.87
CA THR A 188 -3.09 -1.42 13.24
C THR A 188 -1.73 -2.07 13.45
N ALA A 189 -1.51 -3.28 12.91
CA ALA A 189 -0.21 -3.94 12.98
C ALA A 189 0.87 -3.17 12.19
N MET A 190 0.53 -2.70 10.99
CA MET A 190 1.41 -1.87 10.15
C MET A 190 1.78 -0.55 10.86
N ALA A 191 0.80 0.13 11.46
CA ALA A 191 1.06 1.35 12.22
C ALA A 191 1.97 1.05 13.42
N THR A 192 1.62 0.03 14.21
CA THR A 192 2.31 -0.32 15.46
C THR A 192 3.77 -0.68 15.22
N ARG A 193 4.08 -1.48 14.19
CA ARG A 193 5.48 -1.84 13.89
C ARG A 193 6.31 -0.61 13.50
N ASN A 194 5.70 0.39 12.88
CA ASN A 194 6.33 1.67 12.55
C ASN A 194 6.35 2.67 13.71
N GLY A 195 5.92 2.28 14.91
CA GLY A 195 5.89 3.13 16.09
C GLY A 195 4.73 4.13 16.12
N TRP A 196 3.66 3.87 15.36
CA TRP A 196 2.52 4.77 15.21
C TRP A 196 1.19 4.07 15.50
N GLU A 197 0.14 4.88 15.63
CA GLU A 197 -1.25 4.43 15.68
C GLU A 197 -1.97 4.80 14.38
N VAL A 198 -3.08 4.12 14.09
CA VAL A 198 -3.99 4.51 13.01
C VAL A 198 -4.85 5.68 13.49
N LEU A 199 -4.93 6.74 12.68
CA LEU A 199 -5.71 7.93 13.00
C LEU A 199 -7.12 7.84 12.38
N GLU A 200 -8.13 7.71 13.23
CA GLU A 200 -9.54 7.82 12.84
C GLU A 200 -9.99 9.29 12.87
N VAL A 201 -9.66 10.03 11.82
CA VAL A 201 -10.01 11.46 11.68
C VAL A 201 -10.94 11.69 10.49
N ARG A 202 -11.75 12.75 10.52
CA ARG A 202 -12.63 13.10 9.37
C ARG A 202 -11.89 13.81 8.24
N GLN A 203 -10.76 14.42 8.54
CA GLN A 203 -9.95 15.12 7.56
C GLN A 203 -8.53 15.26 8.08
N VAL A 204 -7.59 15.38 7.13
CA VAL A 204 -6.20 15.75 7.38
C VAL A 204 -5.90 16.95 6.50
N LEU A 205 -5.49 18.07 7.10
CA LEU A 205 -5.05 19.21 6.30
C LEU A 205 -3.67 18.90 5.70
N PRO A 206 -3.36 19.33 4.46
CA PRO A 206 -2.04 19.11 3.87
C PRO A 206 -0.89 19.56 4.79
N ALA A 207 -1.03 20.70 5.47
CA ALA A 207 -0.04 21.22 6.42
C ALA A 207 0.16 20.37 7.69
N GLN A 208 -0.75 19.46 8.00
CA GLN A 208 -0.64 18.52 9.13
C GLN A 208 0.08 17.22 8.75
N THR A 209 0.34 17.02 7.46
CA THR A 209 1.06 15.83 6.99
C THR A 209 2.57 15.99 7.13
N LYS A 210 3.26 14.86 7.34
CA LYS A 210 4.71 14.82 7.23
C LYS A 210 5.10 14.97 5.77
N GLN A 211 5.69 16.12 5.40
CA GLN A 211 5.77 16.54 4.00
C GLN A 211 6.61 15.61 3.12
N ASP A 212 7.76 15.12 3.61
CA ASP A 212 8.59 14.14 2.90
C ASP A 212 7.82 12.85 2.58
N GLN A 213 7.00 12.36 3.52
CA GLN A 213 6.18 11.17 3.33
C GLN A 213 4.99 11.42 2.40
N LEU A 214 4.39 12.62 2.44
CA LEU A 214 3.36 13.00 1.49
C LEU A 214 3.93 13.10 0.06
N VAL A 215 5.12 13.67 -0.13
CA VAL A 215 5.78 13.70 -1.45
C VAL A 215 6.02 12.28 -1.95
N LEU A 216 6.57 11.40 -1.12
CA LEU A 216 6.79 9.99 -1.49
C LEU A 216 5.48 9.31 -1.89
N PHE A 217 4.42 9.48 -1.10
CA PHE A 217 3.08 8.98 -1.41
C PHE A 217 2.61 9.46 -2.80
N GLU A 218 2.66 10.77 -3.07
CA GLU A 218 2.14 11.35 -4.30
C GLU A 218 2.97 10.96 -5.54
N VAL A 219 4.29 10.95 -5.43
CA VAL A 219 5.18 10.55 -6.53
C VAL A 219 5.08 9.05 -6.80
N PHE A 220 4.90 8.22 -5.77
CA PHE A 220 4.64 6.80 -5.95
C PHE A 220 3.30 6.55 -6.66
N GLN A 221 2.23 7.22 -6.25
CA GLN A 221 0.94 7.11 -6.93
C GLN A 221 1.05 7.55 -8.40
N PHE A 222 1.83 8.60 -8.68
CA PHE A 222 2.13 9.01 -10.05
C PHE A 222 2.93 7.97 -10.85
N MET A 223 3.93 7.32 -10.24
CA MET A 223 4.69 6.23 -10.85
C MET A 223 3.75 5.10 -11.31
N MET A 224 2.82 4.71 -10.44
CA MET A 224 1.83 3.66 -10.70
C MET A 224 0.72 4.10 -11.67
N GLY A 225 0.59 5.40 -11.95
CA GLY A 225 -0.55 5.96 -12.68
C GLY A 225 -1.86 5.81 -11.89
N ASN A 226 -1.78 5.87 -10.55
CA ASN A 226 -2.93 5.80 -9.67
C ASN A 226 -3.42 7.21 -9.32
N SER A 227 -4.70 7.47 -9.57
CA SER A 227 -5.39 8.72 -9.22
C SER A 227 -6.62 8.49 -8.35
N ASP A 228 -6.92 7.24 -8.00
CA ASP A 228 -8.10 6.86 -7.21
C ASP A 228 -7.77 6.91 -5.72
N TRP A 229 -7.46 8.10 -5.21
CA TRP A 229 -7.07 8.31 -3.81
C TRP A 229 -7.28 9.76 -3.39
N ASP A 230 -7.48 9.98 -2.09
CA ASP A 230 -7.46 11.29 -1.44
C ASP A 230 -7.02 11.07 0.02
N PRO A 231 -5.87 11.60 0.48
CA PRO A 231 -5.35 11.40 1.84
C PRO A 231 -5.78 12.52 2.79
N PHE A 232 -6.66 13.44 2.35
CA PHE A 232 -7.05 14.64 3.09
C PHE A 232 -8.52 14.62 3.47
N LEU A 233 -9.38 14.05 2.63
CA LEU A 233 -10.82 14.08 2.79
C LEU A 233 -11.43 12.68 2.97
N THR A 234 -12.49 12.64 3.78
CA THR A 234 -13.36 11.48 3.89
C THR A 234 -14.12 11.25 2.59
N GLU A 235 -14.12 10.01 2.10
CA GLU A 235 -14.99 9.61 0.98
C GLU A 235 -16.47 9.75 1.39
N PRO A 236 -17.35 10.29 0.54
CA PRO A 236 -18.79 10.36 0.83
C PRO A 236 -19.34 9.01 1.31
N GLY A 237 -20.05 9.01 2.45
CA GLY A 237 -20.58 7.79 3.07
C GLY A 237 -19.58 6.98 3.90
N SER A 238 -18.32 7.41 4.02
CA SER A 238 -17.37 6.88 5.00
C SER A 238 -17.46 7.63 6.34
N GLY A 239 -17.26 6.93 7.46
CA GLY A 239 -17.24 7.51 8.81
C GLY A 239 -15.90 8.14 9.22
N ALA A 240 -14.84 7.85 8.47
CA ALA A 240 -13.49 8.35 8.67
C ALA A 240 -12.78 8.57 7.34
N CYS A 241 -11.83 9.50 7.34
CA CYS A 241 -10.84 9.69 6.29
C CYS A 241 -9.96 8.43 6.22
N CYS A 242 -9.46 8.03 5.07
CA CYS A 242 -9.39 8.74 3.80
C CYS A 242 -9.72 7.80 2.62
N HIS A 243 -9.72 8.29 1.37
CA HIS A 243 -9.96 7.42 0.22
C HIS A 243 -8.65 6.75 -0.24
N ASN A 244 -8.59 5.42 -0.16
CA ASN A 244 -7.44 4.60 -0.57
C ASN A 244 -6.10 5.03 0.07
N ALA A 245 -6.19 5.56 1.29
CA ALA A 245 -5.06 5.89 2.14
C ALA A 245 -5.42 5.59 3.61
N VAL A 246 -4.50 4.94 4.32
CA VAL A 246 -4.56 4.82 5.78
C VAL A 246 -3.68 5.89 6.37
N ILE A 247 -4.22 6.64 7.32
CA ILE A 247 -3.45 7.68 8.03
C ILE A 247 -2.92 7.09 9.32
N ILE A 248 -1.60 7.17 9.50
CA ILE A 248 -0.95 6.81 10.76
C ILE A 248 -0.25 8.03 11.36
N GLY A 249 0.11 7.94 12.64
CA GLY A 249 0.90 8.96 13.32
C GLY A 249 0.19 9.52 14.54
N SER A 250 0.39 10.81 14.80
CA SER A 250 -0.32 11.55 15.85
C SER A 250 -0.72 12.93 15.32
N MET A 251 -1.84 13.47 15.80
CA MET A 251 -2.22 14.86 15.46
C MET A 251 -1.30 15.91 16.13
N ALA A 252 -0.47 15.50 17.10
CA ALA A 252 0.49 16.37 17.78
C ALA A 252 1.81 16.49 17.02
N ASP A 253 2.21 15.44 16.29
CA ASP A 253 3.43 15.40 15.50
C ASP A 253 3.11 15.64 14.02
N SER A 254 2.72 14.59 13.30
CA SER A 254 2.37 14.65 11.88
C SER A 254 1.55 13.43 11.47
N ALA A 255 0.58 13.66 10.59
CA ALA A 255 -0.14 12.62 9.89
C ALA A 255 0.69 12.06 8.72
N ILE A 256 0.73 10.75 8.57
CA ILE A 256 1.48 10.07 7.51
C ILE A 256 0.48 9.24 6.69
N PRO A 257 0.27 9.58 5.40
CA PRO A 257 -0.56 8.77 4.53
C PRO A 257 0.21 7.54 4.05
N VAL A 258 -0.42 6.37 4.17
CA VAL A 258 0.07 5.10 3.64
C VAL A 258 -0.89 4.63 2.53
N PRO A 259 -0.43 4.46 1.29
CA PRO A 259 -1.30 4.12 0.17
C PRO A 259 -1.77 2.66 0.26
N TYR A 260 -3.00 2.42 -0.16
CA TYR A 260 -3.64 1.12 -0.20
C TYR A 260 -4.70 1.09 -1.33
N ASP A 261 -5.08 -0.09 -1.83
CA ASP A 261 -6.02 -0.31 -2.94
C ASP A 261 -5.49 0.26 -4.27
N PHE A 262 -4.73 -0.56 -5.00
CA PHE A 262 -4.03 -0.12 -6.22
C PHE A 262 -4.68 -0.58 -7.51
N ASP A 263 -5.85 -1.21 -7.43
CA ASP A 263 -6.46 -1.87 -8.57
C ASP A 263 -6.89 -0.92 -9.70
N TRP A 264 -7.11 0.34 -9.34
CA TRP A 264 -7.43 1.44 -10.24
C TRP A 264 -6.21 2.16 -10.83
N SER A 265 -5.04 1.53 -10.80
CA SER A 265 -3.80 2.11 -11.32
C SER A 265 -3.58 1.87 -12.82
N GLY A 266 -2.93 2.83 -13.48
CA GLY A 266 -2.54 2.74 -14.89
C GLY A 266 -1.59 1.57 -15.20
N VAL A 267 -0.71 1.22 -14.26
CA VAL A 267 0.21 0.08 -14.45
C VAL A 267 -0.52 -1.26 -14.53
N ILE A 268 -1.62 -1.43 -13.77
CA ILE A 268 -2.49 -2.62 -13.84
C ILE A 268 -3.41 -2.53 -15.06
N SER A 269 -3.96 -1.34 -15.32
CA SER A 269 -4.92 -1.09 -16.41
C SER A 269 -6.07 -2.10 -16.39
N ALA A 270 -6.67 -2.29 -15.21
CA ALA A 270 -7.77 -3.23 -15.04
C ALA A 270 -8.94 -2.88 -15.98
N ARG A 271 -9.59 -3.89 -16.56
CA ARG A 271 -10.64 -3.68 -17.58
C ARG A 271 -11.85 -2.89 -17.05
N TYR A 272 -12.10 -2.97 -15.76
CA TYR A 272 -13.17 -2.24 -15.08
C TYR A 272 -12.75 -0.84 -14.62
N ALA A 273 -11.47 -0.52 -14.65
CA ALA A 273 -10.96 0.77 -14.22
C ALA A 273 -11.28 1.83 -15.28
N THR A 274 -11.97 2.88 -14.86
CA THR A 274 -12.34 4.01 -15.71
C THR A 274 -11.76 5.30 -15.12
N PRO A 275 -11.27 6.23 -15.94
CA PRO A 275 -10.74 7.48 -15.42
C PRO A 275 -11.83 8.31 -14.74
N ASP A 276 -11.47 8.99 -13.65
CA ASP A 276 -12.34 10.03 -13.09
C ASP A 276 -12.45 11.19 -14.10
N PRO A 277 -13.67 11.57 -14.53
CA PRO A 277 -13.86 12.68 -15.47
C PRO A 277 -13.21 14.00 -15.04
N MET A 278 -13.06 14.25 -13.74
CA MET A 278 -12.44 15.46 -13.19
C MET A 278 -10.95 15.58 -13.54
N LEU A 279 -10.29 14.46 -13.85
CA LEU A 279 -8.86 14.42 -14.17
C LEU A 279 -8.56 14.82 -15.61
N GLY A 280 -9.57 14.80 -16.49
CA GLY A 280 -9.41 15.13 -17.91
C GLY A 280 -8.51 14.17 -18.69
N ILE A 281 -8.27 12.97 -18.18
CA ILE A 281 -7.56 11.89 -18.88
C ILE A 281 -8.55 10.98 -19.60
N ARG A 282 -8.16 10.42 -20.74
CA ARG A 282 -9.05 9.56 -21.56
C ARG A 282 -8.95 8.08 -21.18
N ASN A 283 -7.87 7.71 -20.52
CA ASN A 283 -7.56 6.34 -20.16
C ASN A 283 -6.82 6.32 -18.81
N VAL A 284 -7.10 5.33 -17.96
CA VAL A 284 -6.41 5.16 -16.66
C VAL A 284 -4.90 4.98 -16.79
N ARG A 285 -4.40 4.56 -17.96
CA ARG A 285 -2.95 4.49 -18.26
C ARG A 285 -2.32 5.86 -18.44
N GLU A 286 -3.07 6.90 -18.80
CA GLU A 286 -2.52 8.25 -18.91
C GLU A 286 -2.16 8.76 -17.52
N ARG A 287 -0.85 8.98 -17.27
CA ARG A 287 -0.41 9.53 -15.99
C ARG A 287 -0.98 10.93 -15.77
N ARG A 288 -1.50 11.13 -14.56
CA ARG A 288 -1.94 12.42 -14.03
C ARG A 288 -1.32 12.59 -12.66
N PHE A 289 -0.45 13.59 -12.49
CA PHE A 289 0.04 13.93 -11.16
C PHE A 289 -1.10 14.53 -10.34
N TRP A 290 -1.67 13.74 -9.43
CA TRP A 290 -2.80 14.15 -8.58
C TRP A 290 -2.37 14.59 -7.17
N GLY A 291 -1.05 14.79 -6.98
CA GLY A 291 -0.49 15.40 -5.78
C GLY A 291 -0.71 16.91 -5.71
N ILE A 292 -0.60 17.49 -4.52
CA ILE A 292 -0.75 18.92 -4.32
C ILE A 292 0.35 19.71 -5.04
N CYS A 293 0.03 20.93 -5.45
CA CYS A 293 1.04 21.82 -6.02
C CYS A 293 2.08 22.19 -4.97
N ARG A 294 3.35 21.92 -5.26
CA ARG A 294 4.48 22.13 -4.34
C ARG A 294 5.74 22.65 -5.05
N PRO A 295 6.69 23.27 -4.32
CA PRO A 295 7.97 23.68 -4.87
C PRO A 295 8.72 22.51 -5.52
N ARG A 296 9.40 22.80 -6.64
CA ARG A 296 10.22 21.83 -7.37
C ARG A 296 11.25 21.12 -6.48
N ALA A 297 11.88 21.84 -5.56
CA ALA A 297 12.86 21.28 -4.64
C ALA A 297 12.31 20.11 -3.79
N GLU A 298 11.01 20.10 -3.46
CA GLU A 298 10.40 18.99 -2.72
C GLU A 298 10.27 17.73 -3.59
N LEU A 299 9.86 17.87 -4.86
CA LEU A 299 9.82 16.76 -5.82
C LEU A 299 11.23 16.21 -6.09
N ASP A 300 12.19 17.11 -6.34
CA ASP A 300 13.57 16.71 -6.60
C ASP A 300 14.20 15.99 -5.41
N SER A 301 13.72 16.23 -4.18
CA SER A 301 14.24 15.56 -2.99
C SER A 301 13.95 14.05 -2.96
N ILE A 302 12.88 13.58 -3.62
CA ILE A 302 12.49 12.16 -3.60
C ILE A 302 13.00 11.37 -4.81
N PHE A 303 13.25 12.00 -5.95
CA PHE A 303 13.69 11.30 -7.17
C PHE A 303 14.95 10.44 -7.01
N PRO A 304 15.97 10.83 -6.22
CA PRO A 304 17.13 9.97 -5.95
C PRO A 304 16.76 8.60 -5.38
N LEU A 305 15.76 8.52 -4.48
CA LEU A 305 15.28 7.25 -3.92
C LEU A 305 14.73 6.33 -5.03
N PHE A 306 13.91 6.88 -5.94
CA PHE A 306 13.37 6.10 -7.06
C PHE A 306 14.46 5.60 -8.00
N HIS A 307 15.47 6.42 -8.29
CA HIS A 307 16.60 6.01 -9.11
C HIS A 307 17.45 4.93 -8.42
N GLU A 308 17.73 5.07 -7.12
CA GLU A 308 18.44 4.07 -6.33
C GLU A 308 17.73 2.72 -6.34
N LYS A 309 16.39 2.72 -6.20
CA LYS A 309 15.58 1.49 -6.16
C LYS A 309 15.21 0.95 -7.54
N ARG A 310 15.56 1.62 -8.64
CA ARG A 310 15.11 1.25 -10.00
C ARG A 310 15.36 -0.22 -10.32
N GLU A 311 16.60 -0.69 -10.22
CA GLU A 311 16.91 -2.07 -10.59
C GLU A 311 16.20 -3.10 -9.69
N ALA A 312 16.12 -2.83 -8.38
CA ALA A 312 15.40 -3.69 -7.45
C ALA A 312 13.90 -3.79 -7.78
N ILE A 313 13.28 -2.68 -8.21
CA ILE A 313 11.88 -2.66 -8.64
C ILE A 313 11.69 -3.48 -9.92
N TYR A 314 12.61 -3.38 -10.89
CA TYR A 314 12.51 -4.10 -12.15
C TYR A 314 12.74 -5.60 -11.93
N GLU A 315 13.72 -5.96 -11.12
CA GLU A 315 14.01 -7.35 -10.75
C GLU A 315 12.83 -7.99 -10.01
N LEU A 316 12.21 -7.28 -9.06
CA LEU A 316 11.01 -7.72 -8.36
C LEU A 316 9.90 -8.18 -9.33
N HIS A 317 9.68 -7.44 -10.42
CA HIS A 317 8.67 -7.80 -11.42
C HIS A 317 9.13 -8.94 -12.34
N ARG A 318 10.40 -8.92 -12.77
CA ARG A 318 10.98 -9.96 -13.64
C ARG A 318 10.98 -11.34 -12.98
N LEU A 319 11.14 -11.40 -11.66
CA LEU A 319 11.17 -12.64 -10.89
C LEU A 319 9.78 -13.15 -10.49
N GLN A 320 8.70 -12.40 -10.74
CA GLN A 320 7.35 -12.84 -10.37
C GLN A 320 6.89 -14.00 -11.25
N GLN A 321 6.80 -15.19 -10.63
CA GLN A 321 6.22 -16.36 -11.28
C GLN A 321 4.73 -16.16 -11.56
N GLY A 322 4.26 -16.69 -12.70
CA GLY A 322 2.86 -16.63 -13.10
C GLY A 322 2.43 -15.31 -13.75
N LEU A 323 3.27 -14.27 -13.74
CA LEU A 323 3.01 -13.03 -14.47
C LEU A 323 3.23 -13.26 -15.98
N ASP A 324 2.23 -12.91 -16.79
CA ASP A 324 2.28 -13.02 -18.24
C ASP A 324 3.42 -12.14 -18.81
N PRO A 325 4.29 -12.68 -19.69
CA PRO A 325 5.44 -11.94 -20.22
C PRO A 325 5.06 -10.62 -20.92
N LYS A 326 3.92 -10.56 -21.62
CA LYS A 326 3.49 -9.31 -22.28
C LYS A 326 2.95 -8.28 -21.28
N ARG A 327 2.43 -8.72 -20.14
CA ARG A 327 2.09 -7.81 -19.03
C ARG A 327 3.34 -7.29 -18.34
N LEU A 328 4.31 -8.17 -18.08
CA LEU A 328 5.61 -7.77 -17.55
C LEU A 328 6.26 -6.70 -18.43
N GLU A 329 6.40 -6.95 -19.73
CA GLU A 329 6.95 -6.00 -20.70
C GLU A 329 6.24 -4.64 -20.62
N ARG A 330 4.90 -4.63 -20.75
CA ARG A 330 4.11 -3.38 -20.65
C ARG A 330 4.19 -2.68 -19.30
N THR A 331 4.43 -3.41 -18.21
CA THR A 331 4.65 -2.82 -16.88
C THR A 331 6.02 -2.16 -16.81
N LEU A 332 7.08 -2.80 -17.32
CA LEU A 332 8.42 -2.23 -17.35
C LEU A 332 8.50 -1.00 -18.28
N GLU A 333 7.92 -1.08 -19.48
CA GLU A 333 7.79 0.08 -20.38
C GLU A 333 7.07 1.24 -19.71
N TYR A 334 6.00 0.93 -18.97
CA TYR A 334 5.30 1.96 -18.19
C TYR A 334 6.26 2.59 -17.18
N TYR A 335 7.03 1.82 -16.42
CA TYR A 335 8.01 2.39 -15.50
C TYR A 335 9.11 3.18 -16.19
N ASP A 336 9.59 2.76 -17.35
CA ASP A 336 10.58 3.52 -18.13
C ASP A 336 10.06 4.93 -18.43
N GLU A 337 8.81 5.08 -18.86
CA GLU A 337 8.19 6.41 -19.06
C GLU A 337 8.21 7.27 -17.79
N PHE A 338 7.98 6.69 -16.61
CA PHE A 338 8.10 7.43 -15.34
C PHE A 338 9.54 7.89 -15.09
N TYR A 339 10.52 7.01 -15.29
CA TYR A 339 11.93 7.34 -15.11
C TYR A 339 12.43 8.39 -16.11
N GLU A 340 11.90 8.38 -17.32
CA GLU A 340 12.14 9.45 -18.28
C GLU A 340 11.57 10.80 -17.80
N ILE A 341 10.38 10.80 -17.20
CA ILE A 341 9.75 12.03 -16.68
C ILE A 341 10.60 12.61 -15.55
N ILE A 342 10.90 11.81 -14.52
CA ILE A 342 11.65 12.32 -13.35
C ILE A 342 13.12 12.66 -13.67
N GLY A 343 13.67 12.10 -14.75
CA GLY A 343 15.02 12.39 -15.25
C GLY A 343 15.13 13.66 -16.12
N ASP A 344 14.02 14.29 -16.52
CA ASP A 344 14.00 15.47 -17.38
C ASP A 344 13.27 16.64 -16.70
N PRO A 345 13.97 17.77 -16.38
CA PRO A 345 13.33 18.91 -15.71
C PRO A 345 12.14 19.51 -16.44
N GLY A 346 12.15 19.50 -17.78
CA GLY A 346 11.06 19.97 -18.61
C GLY A 346 9.85 19.05 -18.56
N LYS A 347 10.06 17.73 -18.54
CA LYS A 347 8.98 16.75 -18.34
C LYS A 347 8.37 16.86 -16.95
N VAL A 348 9.17 16.91 -15.88
CA VAL A 348 8.65 17.14 -14.51
C VAL A 348 7.78 18.40 -14.44
N ARG A 349 8.22 19.50 -15.08
CA ARG A 349 7.42 20.73 -15.13
C ARG A 349 6.07 20.53 -15.83
N ASN A 350 6.05 19.81 -16.95
CA ASN A 350 4.84 19.62 -17.74
C ASN A 350 3.88 18.58 -17.16
N ASP A 351 4.41 17.48 -16.62
CA ASP A 351 3.63 16.32 -16.20
C ASP A 351 3.28 16.34 -14.71
N MET A 352 4.05 17.07 -13.88
CA MET A 352 3.82 17.18 -12.44
C MET A 352 3.48 18.61 -12.01
N GLU A 353 4.39 19.58 -12.18
CA GLU A 353 4.19 20.95 -11.65
C GLU A 353 2.99 21.69 -12.27
N ARG A 354 2.76 21.56 -13.57
CA ARG A 354 1.61 22.19 -14.27
C ARG A 354 0.32 21.40 -14.11
N ARG A 355 0.41 20.17 -13.63
CA ARG A 355 -0.69 19.21 -13.61
C ARG A 355 -1.09 18.77 -12.19
N CYS A 356 -0.47 19.32 -11.16
CA CYS A 356 -0.82 19.12 -9.76
C CYS A 356 -2.24 19.59 -9.42
N ARG A 357 -2.73 19.10 -8.27
CA ARG A 357 -3.99 19.48 -7.66
C ARG A 357 -3.82 20.81 -6.91
N GLN A 358 -4.63 21.80 -7.27
CA GLN A 358 -4.79 23.02 -6.48
C GLN A 358 -5.63 22.68 -5.25
N THR A 359 -5.15 23.02 -4.06
CA THR A 359 -5.81 22.75 -2.77
C THR A 359 -6.20 24.01 -2.05
#